data_AF-A0A524GSQ4-F1
#
_entry.id   AF-A0A524GSQ4-F1
#
_cell.length_a   1.000
_cell.length_b   1.000
_cell.length_c   1.000
_cell.angle_alpha   90.00
_cell.angle_beta   90.00
_cell.angle_gamma   90.00
#
_symmetry.space_group_name_H-M   'P 1'
#
loop_
_entity.id
_entity.type
_entity.pdbx_description
1 polymer ?
#
loop_
_entity_poly.entity_id
_entity_poly.type
_entity_poly.pdbx_seq_one_letter_code
_entity_poly.pdbx_strand_id
1 'polypeptide(L)' 'EGGRISIRSIRRDALHDIKELLKEKMIGEDDERRAETEIQNITDKYVGEIDKVLADKESELMEI' A
#
# COMPACT_ATOMS: atom_id res chain seq x y z
N GLU A 1 3.25 -3.99 14.37
CA GLU A 1 3.82 -2.78 13.74
C GLU A 1 4.61 -3.04 12.44
N GLY A 2 5.39 -4.12 12.33
CA GLY A 2 6.22 -4.39 11.14
C GLY A 2 5.46 -4.41 9.80
N GLY A 3 4.27 -5.04 9.74
CA GLY A 3 3.49 -5.11 8.51
C GLY A 3 3.11 -3.75 7.92
N ARG A 4 2.73 -2.77 8.77
CA ARG A 4 2.44 -1.40 8.32
C ARG A 4 3.69 -0.68 7.79
N ILE A 5 4.87 -0.97 8.34
CA ILE A 5 6.14 -0.39 7.87
C ILE A 5 6.50 -0.94 6.49
N SER A 6 6.38 -2.25 6.30
CA SER A 6 6.65 -2.92 5.03
C SER A 6 5.75 -2.40 3.91
N ILE A 7 4.43 -2.28 4.15
CA ILE A 7 3.50 -1.74 3.14
C ILE A 7 3.89 -0.31 2.73
N ARG A 8 4.24 0.56 3.69
CA ARG A 8 4.67 1.92 3.37
C ARG A 8 5.96 1.97 2.56
N SER A 9 6.87 1.00 2.76
CA SER A 9 8.08 0.90 1.93
C SER A 9 7.72 0.53 0.50
N ILE A 10 6.96 -0.54 0.31
CA ILE A 10 6.53 -1.02 -0.99
C ILE A 10 5.78 0.08 -1.76
N ARG A 11 4.90 0.83 -1.10
CA ARG A 11 4.21 1.96 -1.72
C ARG A 11 5.18 3.02 -2.23
N ARG A 12 6.21 3.37 -1.44
CA ARG A 12 7.20 4.37 -1.87
C ARG A 12 7.99 3.89 -3.08
N ASP A 13 8.40 2.63 -3.06
CA ASP A 13 9.19 2.02 -4.13
C ASP A 13 8.35 1.98 -5.42
N ALA A 14 7.10 1.52 -5.34
CA ALA A 14 6.18 1.51 -6.48
C ALA A 14 5.91 2.92 -7.07
N LEU A 15 5.73 3.94 -6.21
CA LEU A 15 5.56 5.33 -6.67
C LEU A 15 6.83 5.89 -7.31
N HIS A 16 8.01 5.45 -6.86
CA HIS A 16 9.27 5.82 -7.47
C HIS A 16 9.38 5.24 -8.88
N ASP A 17 9.09 3.94 -9.03
CA ASP A 17 9.13 3.25 -10.33
C ASP A 17 8.17 3.89 -11.34
N ILE A 18 6.95 4.24 -10.92
CA ILE A 18 5.98 4.96 -11.77
C ILE A 18 6.57 6.30 -12.29
N LYS A 19 7.24 7.05 -11.42
CA LYS A 19 7.87 8.33 -11.81
C LYS A 19 9.05 8.14 -12.74
N GLU A 20 9.81 7.05 -12.60
CA GLU A 20 10.87 6.71 -13.55
C GLU A 20 10.29 6.34 -14.91
N LEU A 21 9.25 5.50 -14.95
CA LEU A 21 8.56 5.11 -16.18
C LEU A 21 7.99 6.33 -16.94
N LEU A 22 7.47 7.33 -16.22
CA LEU A 22 7.02 8.58 -16.84
C LEU A 22 8.18 9.39 -17.43
N LYS A 23 9.31 9.49 -16.71
CA LYS A 23 10.52 10.18 -17.22
C LYS A 23 11.08 9.49 -18.46
N GLU A 24 11.05 8.16 -18.48
CA GLU A 24 11.46 7.34 -19.63
C GLU A 24 10.43 7.37 -20.78
N LYS A 25 9.29 8.05 -20.59
CA LYS A 25 8.17 8.15 -21.54
C LYS A 25 7.60 6.79 -21.92
N MET A 26 7.69 5.82 -21.01
CA MET A 26 7.08 4.49 -21.16
C MET A 26 5.58 4.51 -20.85
N ILE A 27 5.14 5.47 -20.03
CA ILE A 27 3.74 5.71 -19.66
C ILE A 27 3.39 7.19 -19.86
N GLY A 28 2.09 7.50 -20.01
CA GLY A 28 1.57 8.87 -20.04
C GLY A 28 1.18 9.41 -18.66
N GLU A 29 0.90 10.71 -18.56
CA GLU A 29 0.44 11.37 -17.31
C GLU A 29 -0.89 10.80 -16.79
N ASP A 30 -1.79 10.40 -17.70
CA ASP A 30 -3.06 9.78 -17.32
C ASP A 30 -2.86 8.40 -16.70
N ASP A 31 -1.87 7.64 -17.19
CA ASP A 31 -1.54 6.32 -16.68
C ASP A 31 -0.83 6.42 -15.32
N GLU A 32 0.05 7.40 -15.13
CA GLU A 32 0.64 7.73 -13.82
C GLU A 32 -0.46 7.97 -12.78
N ARG A 33 -1.41 8.87 -13.06
CA ARG A 33 -2.50 9.19 -12.11
C ARG A 33 -3.38 8.00 -11.77
N ARG A 34 -3.66 7.14 -12.75
CA ARG A 34 -4.39 5.89 -12.52
C ARG A 34 -3.60 4.95 -11.62
N ALA A 35 -2.33 4.72 -11.94
CA ALA A 35 -1.47 3.85 -11.16
C ALA A 35 -1.30 4.36 -9.71
N GLU A 36 -1.11 5.66 -9.50
CA GLU A 36 -1.04 6.24 -8.15
C GLU A 36 -2.32 5.96 -7.35
N THR A 37 -3.49 6.10 -7.98
CA THR A 37 -4.78 5.82 -7.34
C THR A 37 -4.94 4.34 -7.00
N GLU A 38 -4.56 3.44 -7.91
CA GLU A 38 -4.61 2.00 -7.69
C GLU A 38 -3.64 1.55 -6.58
N ILE A 39 -2.41 2.05 -6.59
CA ILE A 39 -1.41 1.80 -5.54
C ILE A 39 -1.95 2.24 -4.18
N GLN A 40 -2.61 3.41 -4.12
CA GLN A 40 -3.18 3.92 -2.88
C GLN A 40 -4.33 3.04 -2.39
N ASN A 41 -5.26 2.65 -3.27
CA ASN A 41 -6.36 1.74 -2.93
C ASN A 41 -5.88 0.38 -2.41
N ILE A 42 -4.86 -0.20 -3.07
CA ILE A 42 -4.26 -1.47 -2.65
C ILE A 42 -3.58 -1.32 -1.28
N THR A 43 -2.85 -0.22 -1.08
CA THR A 43 -2.20 0.09 0.19
C THR A 43 -3.22 0.16 1.32
N ASP A 44 -4.29 0.92 1.14
CA ASP A 44 -5.31 1.13 2.17
C ASP A 44 -6.05 -0.16 2.49
N LYS A 45 -6.34 -0.98 1.49
CA LYS A 45 -6.93 -2.31 1.67
C LYS A 45 -6.08 -3.18 2.60
N TYR A 46 -4.79 -3.34 2.31
CA TYR A 46 -3.94 -4.24 3.08
C TYR A 46 -3.58 -3.68 4.47
N VAL A 47 -3.52 -2.35 4.62
CA VAL A 47 -3.41 -1.75 5.96
C VAL A 47 -4.65 -2.08 6.79
N GLY A 48 -5.85 -1.93 6.21
CA GLY A 48 -7.10 -2.29 6.89
C GLY A 48 -7.19 -3.78 7.25
N GLU A 49 -6.72 -4.67 6.37
CA GLU A 49 -6.66 -6.11 6.67
C GLU A 49 -5.70 -6.41 7.84
N ILE A 50 -4.53 -5.78 7.89
CA ILE A 50 -3.59 -5.92 9.02
C ILE A 50 -4.23 -5.44 10.32
N ASP A 51 -4.89 -4.28 10.29
CA ASP A 51 -5.52 -3.70 11.48
C ASP A 51 -6.65 -4.60 12.00
N LYS A 52 -7.44 -5.19 11.09
CA LYS A 52 -8.48 -6.16 11.44
C LYS A 52 -7.89 -7.41 12.10
N VAL A 53 -6.88 -8.02 11.49
CA VAL A 53 -6.24 -9.23 12.04
C VAL A 53 -5.63 -8.96 13.41
N LEU A 54 -5.04 -7.78 13.60
CA LEU A 54 -4.51 -7.35 14.91
C LEU A 54 -5.62 -7.22 15.95
N ALA A 55 -6.72 -6.56 15.61
CA ALA A 55 -7.85 -6.39 16.51
C ALA A 55 -8.52 -7.72 16.88
N ASP A 56 -8.73 -8.60 15.90
CA ASP A 56 -9.28 -9.94 16.12
C ASP A 56 -8.38 -10.73 17.08
N LYS A 57 -7.05 -10.66 16.88
CA LYS A 57 -6.10 -11.36 17.74
C LYS A 57 -6.01 -10.79 19.15
N GLU A 58 -6.09 -9.46 19.28
CA GLU A 58 -6.15 -8.80 20.58
C GLU A 58 -7.43 -9.19 21.34
N SER A 59 -8.57 -9.27 20.66
CA SER A 59 -9.84 -9.72 21.26
C SER A 59 -9.78 -11.17 21.73
N GLU A 60 -9.25 -12.08 20.91
CA GLU A 60 -9.03 -13.49 21.30
C GLU A 60 -8.15 -13.62 22.55
N LEU A 61 -7.14 -12.76 22.70
CA LEU A 61 -6.24 -12.78 23.85
C LEU A 61 -6.87 -12.19 25.12
N MET A 62 -7.87 -11.30 24.99
CA MET A 62 -8.59 -10.71 26.14
C MET A 62 -9.77 -11.57 26.63
N GLU A 63 -10.27 -12.53 25.86
CA GLU A 63 -11.35 -13.44 26.25
C GLU A 63 -10.92 -14.59 27.19
N ILE A 64 -9.77 -14.47 27.87
CA ILE A 64 -9.25 -15.44 28.86
C ILE A 64 -9.55 -15.00 30.29
#